data_AF-A0A371QQI2-F1
#
_entry.id   AF-A0A371QQI2-F1
#
_cell.length_a   1.000
_cell.length_b   1.000
_cell.length_c   1.000
_cell.angle_alpha   90.00
_cell.angle_beta   90.00
_cell.angle_gamma   90.00
#
_symmetry.space_group_name_H-M   'P 1'
#
loop_
_entity.id
_entity.type
_entity.pdbx_description
1 polymer ?
#
loop_
_entity_poly.entity_id
_entity_poly.type
_entity_poly.pdbx_seq_one_letter_code
_entity_poly.pdbx_strand_id
1 'polypeptide(L)'
;MNIYRFAFLFAGVFFIIISGCSDRTLDPSDEGEELESIHKESITGVVQKGPFISGSNVMVFELRSSDLSQTGRTFNTQIDNHQGEFRIENIELESPYVTFRADGFYFNEILGKQSSSQISLQALADVSEDSGINVNVMSHLEKPRIEYLISQGVEFAAAKKQAQSEILSIFHIENNGISPSEKLNIASAKEGDDILLAISSILQGYRTEAELSELLSGMINDLKEDGELNDHSVGSQLINHALYLNAETIRKNLEQRYSDIGSETEIPDFKHIIESFVKKTPFEVTKRLIDYPPEGRHGENILDPNRSEYKASTNTSYFISLAADLAEGTSLRVKISTLEGTPISTEGMWAYDVMSPINWEVRQYNYSDHTQQFVALESGKSSDLRIRFDPGRFLVEYFEMDTEAEEPAWSREFEVSY
;
A
#
# COMPACT_ATOMS: atom_id res chain seq x y z
N MET A 1 69.04 3.70 62.82
CA MET A 1 69.93 4.49 61.94
C MET A 1 69.03 5.37 61.08
N ASN A 2 69.19 6.70 61.17
CA ASN A 2 68.41 7.81 60.55
C ASN A 2 67.00 8.04 61.18
N ILE A 3 66.65 9.06 62.00
CA ILE A 3 67.03 10.50 62.12
C ILE A 3 66.66 11.27 60.82
N TYR A 4 65.93 12.41 60.72
CA TYR A 4 65.30 13.41 61.61
C TYR A 4 64.10 14.08 60.88
N ARG A 5 63.18 14.69 61.64
CA ARG A 5 62.18 15.69 61.20
C ARG A 5 62.85 17.02 60.77
N PHE A 6 62.26 17.78 59.85
CA PHE A 6 62.05 19.24 60.01
C PHE A 6 61.10 19.80 58.93
N ALA A 7 60.20 20.68 59.35
CA ALA A 7 59.36 21.53 58.51
C ALA A 7 59.90 22.97 58.61
N PHE A 8 59.81 23.79 57.55
CA PHE A 8 59.47 25.22 57.64
C PHE A 8 59.31 25.88 56.24
N LEU A 9 58.34 26.80 56.15
CA LEU A 9 58.08 27.76 55.07
C LEU A 9 59.25 28.74 54.85
N PHE A 10 59.41 29.26 53.62
CA PHE A 10 59.52 30.70 53.37
C PHE A 10 59.31 31.08 51.88
N ALA A 11 58.86 32.31 51.67
CA ALA A 11 58.35 32.89 50.44
C ALA A 11 59.42 33.56 49.55
N GLY A 12 59.09 33.70 48.27
CA GLY A 12 59.41 34.87 47.42
C GLY A 12 60.81 34.95 46.83
N VAL A 13 60.91 35.00 45.50
CA VAL A 13 61.19 36.24 44.73
C VAL A 13 61.47 35.88 43.26
N PHE A 14 60.83 36.67 42.41
CA PHE A 14 60.92 36.77 40.97
C PHE A 14 62.36 37.02 40.48
N PHE A 15 62.84 36.24 39.51
CA PHE A 15 63.91 36.70 38.61
C PHE A 15 63.55 36.33 37.17
N ILE A 16 63.13 37.34 36.42
CA ILE A 16 63.03 37.32 34.96
C ILE A 16 64.47 37.27 34.42
N ILE A 17 64.80 36.23 33.66
CA ILE A 17 65.88 36.27 32.66
C ILE A 17 65.25 35.94 31.31
N ILE A 18 65.39 36.90 30.40
CA ILE A 18 64.90 36.87 29.03
C ILE A 18 65.97 36.23 28.14
N SER A 19 65.50 35.47 27.14
CA SER A 19 66.14 35.08 25.88
C SER A 19 67.16 33.94 25.84
N GLY A 20 66.77 32.91 25.08
CA GLY A 20 67.65 31.93 24.44
C GLY A 20 66.86 30.77 23.83
N CYS A 21 66.50 30.87 22.55
CA CYS A 21 65.83 29.82 21.78
C CYS A 21 66.54 28.47 21.85
N SER A 22 65.77 27.39 22.06
CA SER A 22 65.96 26.15 21.30
C SER A 22 64.60 25.45 21.18
N ASP A 23 64.23 25.11 19.95
CA ASP A 23 62.99 24.47 19.55
C ASP A 23 62.53 23.38 20.51
N ARG A 24 61.33 23.56 21.08
CA ARG A 24 60.56 22.45 21.62
C ARG A 24 59.64 21.99 20.51
N THR A 25 59.97 20.81 20.00
CA THR A 25 59.08 19.91 19.27
C THR A 25 57.71 19.88 19.95
N LEU A 26 56.75 20.57 19.32
CA LEU A 26 55.35 20.22 19.44
C LEU A 26 55.22 18.88 18.71
N ASP A 27 54.82 17.86 19.44
CA ASP A 27 54.40 16.57 18.90
C ASP A 27 52.98 16.78 18.36
N PRO A 28 52.74 16.77 17.04
CA PRO A 28 51.41 16.75 16.47
C PRO A 28 51.10 15.30 16.12
N SER A 29 50.80 14.50 17.12
CA SER A 29 50.15 13.19 16.93
C SER A 29 48.74 13.26 17.50
N ASP A 30 47.97 14.17 16.91
CA ASP A 30 46.51 14.08 16.88
C ASP A 30 46.12 14.31 15.43
N GLU A 31 46.50 13.35 14.57
CA GLU A 31 45.84 13.16 13.28
C GLU A 31 44.41 12.72 13.60
N GLY A 32 43.56 13.71 13.89
CA GLY A 32 42.13 13.51 13.71
C GLY A 32 41.94 13.12 12.26
N GLU A 33 41.42 11.93 12.01
CA GLU A 33 40.99 11.51 10.69
C GLU A 33 40.08 12.62 10.13
N GLU A 34 40.58 13.42 9.19
CA GLU A 34 39.71 14.26 8.37
C GLU A 34 38.82 13.28 7.62
N LEU A 35 37.58 13.11 8.10
CA LEU A 35 36.54 12.40 7.37
C LEU A 35 36.41 13.14 6.03
N GLU A 36 36.87 12.52 4.94
CA GLU A 36 36.74 13.09 3.60
C GLU A 36 35.24 13.36 3.36
N SER A 37 34.90 14.63 3.07
CA SER A 37 33.52 14.97 2.77
C SER A 37 33.10 14.34 1.43
N ILE A 38 31.93 13.71 1.43
CA ILE A 38 31.33 13.09 0.27
C ILE A 38 30.63 14.20 -0.52
N HIS A 39 31.20 14.55 -1.67
CA HIS A 39 30.60 15.51 -2.59
C HIS A 39 29.82 14.81 -3.71
N LYS A 40 28.55 15.17 -3.88
CA LYS A 40 27.68 14.69 -4.96
C LYS A 40 27.25 15.84 -5.85
N GLU A 41 27.61 15.78 -7.14
CA GLU A 41 27.14 16.75 -8.14
C GLU A 41 25.62 16.78 -8.22
N SER A 42 24.99 15.60 -8.23
CA SER A 42 23.55 15.48 -8.10
C SER A 42 23.14 14.13 -7.51
N ILE A 43 22.00 14.14 -6.82
CA ILE A 43 21.23 12.95 -6.50
C ILE A 43 19.86 13.10 -7.17
N THR A 44 19.41 12.03 -7.81
CA THR A 44 18.17 11.95 -8.59
C THR A 44 17.38 10.74 -8.16
N GLY A 45 16.10 10.69 -8.51
CA GLY A 45 15.29 9.50 -8.29
C GLY A 45 13.82 9.77 -8.55
N VAL A 46 12.99 8.76 -8.29
CA VAL A 46 11.53 8.86 -8.40
C VAL A 46 10.84 8.53 -7.09
N VAL A 47 9.78 9.26 -6.76
CA VAL A 47 8.88 8.94 -5.64
C VAL A 47 7.63 8.25 -6.19
N GLN A 48 7.39 7.01 -5.77
CA GLN A 48 6.41 6.14 -6.39
C GLN A 48 5.63 5.26 -5.41
N LYS A 49 4.31 5.40 -5.50
CA LYS A 49 3.29 4.44 -5.06
C LYS A 49 2.41 4.11 -6.27
N GLY A 50 1.84 5.18 -6.83
CA GLY A 50 1.90 5.54 -8.25
C GLY A 50 2.80 6.78 -8.42
N PRO A 51 2.98 7.36 -9.62
CA PRO A 51 3.77 8.58 -9.77
C PRO A 51 3.23 9.70 -8.88
N PHE A 52 4.10 10.28 -8.05
CA PHE A 52 3.75 11.47 -7.28
C PHE A 52 3.66 12.69 -8.19
N ILE A 53 2.83 13.66 -7.82
CA ILE A 53 2.64 14.87 -8.63
C ILE A 53 3.75 15.89 -8.42
N SER A 54 4.00 16.68 -9.47
CA SER A 54 4.90 17.84 -9.42
C SER A 54 4.53 18.78 -8.27
N GLY A 55 5.57 19.33 -7.62
CA GLY A 55 5.44 20.20 -6.45
C GLY A 55 5.30 19.47 -5.11
N SER A 56 5.23 18.13 -5.10
CA SER A 56 5.36 17.35 -3.85
C SER A 56 6.74 17.57 -3.23
N ASN A 57 6.82 17.56 -1.90
CA ASN A 57 8.03 17.92 -1.16
C ASN A 57 8.92 16.69 -0.96
N VAL A 58 10.23 16.84 -1.19
CA VAL A 58 11.24 15.82 -0.90
C VAL A 58 12.31 16.41 0.02
N MET A 59 12.48 15.82 1.19
CA MET A 59 13.50 16.20 2.16
C MET A 59 14.53 15.08 2.29
N VAL A 60 15.80 15.46 2.40
CA VAL A 60 16.92 14.54 2.60
C VAL A 60 17.62 14.92 3.88
N PHE A 61 17.66 13.98 4.81
CA PHE A 61 18.33 14.13 6.10
C PHE A 61 19.62 13.33 6.08
N GLU A 62 20.74 13.99 6.32
CA GLU A 62 22.01 13.31 6.54
C GLU A 62 22.01 12.60 7.91
N LEU A 63 22.55 11.38 7.92
CA LEU A 63 22.60 10.52 9.09
C LEU A 63 24.05 10.20 9.46
N ARG A 64 24.34 10.08 10.75
CA ARG A 64 25.66 9.64 11.23
C ARG A 64 25.93 8.19 10.86
N SER A 65 27.17 7.90 10.47
CA SER A 65 27.63 6.54 10.13
C SER A 65 27.60 5.56 11.31
N SER A 66 27.66 6.07 12.54
CA SER A 66 27.71 5.26 13.77
C SER A 66 26.37 4.67 14.21
N ASP A 67 25.28 5.42 14.07
CA ASP A 67 23.99 5.08 14.69
C ASP A 67 22.76 5.51 13.87
N LEU A 68 22.97 6.01 12.65
CA LEU A 68 21.94 6.59 11.79
C LEU A 68 21.16 7.77 12.41
N SER A 69 21.65 8.39 13.48
CA SER A 69 21.02 9.59 14.02
C SER A 69 21.21 10.79 13.07
N GLN A 70 20.21 11.66 12.97
CA GLN A 70 20.32 12.85 12.12
C GLN A 70 21.46 13.76 12.56
N THR A 71 22.27 14.22 11.61
CA THR A 71 23.35 15.20 11.88
C THR A 71 22.81 16.61 12.09
N GLY A 72 21.64 16.90 11.51
CA GLY A 72 21.04 18.23 11.40
C GLY A 72 21.19 18.85 10.01
N ARG A 73 22.05 18.30 9.14
CA ARG A 73 22.11 18.72 7.74
C ARG A 73 20.89 18.18 6.98
N THR A 74 20.16 19.08 6.35
CA THR A 74 18.94 18.77 5.61
C THR A 74 18.97 19.47 4.26
N PHE A 75 18.58 18.76 3.21
CA PHE A 75 18.41 19.28 1.86
C PHE A 75 16.95 19.13 1.47
N ASN A 76 16.39 20.14 0.82
CA ASN A 76 14.99 20.13 0.39
C ASN A 76 14.94 20.35 -1.12
N THR A 77 14.08 19.59 -1.78
CA THR A 77 13.71 19.79 -3.18
C THR A 77 12.23 19.49 -3.36
N GLN A 78 11.75 19.63 -4.58
CA GLN A 78 10.41 19.22 -4.97
C GLN A 78 10.48 18.23 -6.11
N ILE A 79 9.37 17.54 -6.33
CA ILE A 79 9.19 16.73 -7.52
C ILE A 79 9.05 17.65 -8.74
N ASP A 80 9.91 17.45 -9.72
CA ASP A 80 10.10 18.31 -10.89
C ASP A 80 9.03 18.08 -11.97
N ASN A 81 8.39 16.91 -11.98
CA ASN A 81 7.41 16.54 -13.00
C ASN A 81 6.26 15.66 -12.47
N HIS A 82 5.36 15.25 -13.35
CA HIS A 82 4.21 14.42 -12.99
C HIS A 82 4.49 12.90 -12.99
N GLN A 83 5.75 12.50 -13.20
CA GLN A 83 6.22 11.11 -13.12
C GLN A 83 6.79 10.76 -11.74
N GLY A 84 6.95 11.76 -10.86
CA GLY A 84 7.52 11.59 -9.53
C GLY A 84 9.03 11.84 -9.47
N GLU A 85 9.66 12.35 -10.53
CA GLU A 85 11.10 12.60 -10.57
C GLU A 85 11.50 13.80 -9.70
N PHE A 86 12.62 13.67 -8.98
CA PHE A 86 13.24 14.76 -8.25
C PHE A 86 14.74 14.82 -8.53
N ARG A 87 15.32 16.00 -8.31
CA ARG A 87 16.77 16.23 -8.34
C ARG A 87 17.20 17.14 -7.20
N ILE A 88 18.37 16.84 -6.65
CA ILE A 88 19.08 17.69 -5.72
C ILE A 88 20.51 17.82 -6.23
N GLU A 89 21.01 19.04 -6.32
CA GLU A 89 22.33 19.34 -6.88
C GLU A 89 23.29 19.80 -5.79
N ASN A 90 24.58 19.51 -5.98
CA ASN A 90 25.71 20.00 -5.19
C ASN A 90 25.54 19.73 -3.68
N ILE A 91 25.40 18.45 -3.32
CA ILE A 91 25.29 18.00 -1.93
C ILE A 91 26.69 17.71 -1.40
N GLU A 92 27.00 18.24 -0.22
CA GLU A 92 28.18 17.87 0.56
C GLU A 92 27.74 17.20 1.85
N LEU A 93 28.23 15.97 2.07
CA LEU A 93 27.92 15.13 3.21
C LEU A 93 29.19 14.76 3.99
N GLU A 94 29.07 14.61 5.30
CA GLU A 94 30.09 14.05 6.19
C GLU A 94 29.91 12.53 6.37
N SER A 95 28.78 11.98 5.90
CA SER A 95 28.42 10.57 6.02
C SER A 95 27.68 10.10 4.77
N PRO A 96 27.89 8.84 4.31
CA PRO A 96 27.24 8.33 3.11
C PRO A 96 25.77 8.02 3.32
N TYR A 97 25.25 8.01 4.55
CA TYR A 97 23.88 7.58 4.82
C TYR A 97 22.91 8.75 4.87
N VAL A 98 21.79 8.60 4.18
CA VAL A 98 20.72 9.60 4.11
C VAL A 98 19.35 8.96 4.25
N THR A 99 18.41 9.68 4.85
CA THR A 99 16.97 9.38 4.76
C THR A 99 16.31 10.36 3.81
N PHE A 100 15.68 9.84 2.76
CA PHE A 100 14.71 10.57 1.95
C PHE A 100 13.33 10.49 2.61
N ARG A 101 12.61 11.61 2.62
CA ARG A 101 11.20 11.69 2.98
C ARG A 101 10.47 12.46 1.90
N ALA A 102 9.46 11.84 1.32
CA ALA A 102 8.59 12.46 0.33
C ALA A 102 7.17 12.57 0.87
N ASP A 103 6.60 13.77 0.81
CA ASP A 103 5.23 14.06 1.23
C ASP A 103 4.47 14.61 0.01
N GLY A 104 3.39 13.94 -0.40
CA GLY A 104 2.68 14.34 -1.62
C GLY A 104 1.47 13.49 -1.98
N PHE A 105 0.76 13.95 -3.00
CA PHE A 105 -0.33 13.18 -3.61
C PHE A 105 0.26 12.25 -4.67
N TYR A 106 -0.36 11.08 -4.83
CA TYR A 106 0.08 10.04 -5.76
C TYR A 106 -1.08 9.59 -6.66
N PHE A 107 -0.76 9.02 -7.82
CA PHE A 107 -1.77 8.37 -8.65
C PHE A 107 -2.13 7.00 -8.07
N ASN A 108 -3.40 6.77 -7.72
CA ASN A 108 -3.88 5.47 -7.27
C ASN A 108 -4.14 4.57 -8.49
N GLU A 109 -3.24 3.61 -8.70
CA GLU A 109 -3.23 2.65 -9.80
C GLU A 109 -4.42 1.69 -9.78
N ILE A 110 -5.01 1.46 -8.60
CA ILE A 110 -6.20 0.60 -8.44
C ILE A 110 -7.45 1.29 -8.95
N LEU A 111 -7.65 2.56 -8.57
CA LEU A 111 -8.83 3.34 -8.94
C LEU A 111 -8.66 4.15 -10.23
N GLY A 112 -7.44 4.23 -10.77
CA GLY A 112 -7.13 4.99 -11.98
C GLY A 112 -7.28 6.51 -11.81
N LYS A 113 -7.10 7.03 -10.59
CA LYS A 113 -7.28 8.46 -10.29
C LYS A 113 -6.28 8.98 -9.26
N GLN A 114 -6.14 10.29 -9.16
CA GLN A 114 -5.30 10.93 -8.16
C GLN A 114 -5.82 10.68 -6.74
N SER A 115 -4.91 10.51 -5.78
CA SER A 115 -5.23 10.39 -4.36
C SER A 115 -5.96 11.62 -3.83
N SER A 116 -6.86 11.40 -2.87
CA SER A 116 -7.65 12.48 -2.26
C SER A 116 -6.90 13.24 -1.16
N SER A 117 -5.85 12.62 -0.63
CA SER A 117 -4.97 13.19 0.40
C SER A 117 -3.52 12.77 0.15
N GLN A 118 -2.61 13.41 0.89
CA GLN A 118 -1.19 13.14 0.81
C GLN A 118 -0.79 11.95 1.68
N ILE A 119 0.23 11.22 1.28
CA ILE A 119 0.94 10.25 2.12
C ILE A 119 2.40 10.65 2.26
N SER A 120 3.06 10.05 3.25
CA SER A 120 4.49 10.21 3.49
C SER A 120 5.20 8.89 3.24
N LEU A 121 6.17 8.88 2.32
CA LEU A 121 7.04 7.72 2.08
C LEU A 121 8.48 8.09 2.44
N GLN A 122 9.25 7.08 2.85
CA GLN A 122 10.64 7.27 3.26
C GLN A 122 11.52 6.21 2.61
N ALA A 123 12.81 6.54 2.43
CA ALA A 123 13.82 5.61 1.99
C ALA A 123 15.11 5.89 2.74
N LEU A 124 15.73 4.84 3.28
CA LEU A 124 17.06 4.90 3.85
C LEU A 124 18.05 4.35 2.83
N ALA A 125 19.07 5.13 2.49
CA ALA A 125 20.01 4.82 1.42
C ALA A 125 21.47 5.15 1.79
N ASP A 126 22.38 4.40 1.17
CA ASP A 126 23.81 4.68 1.10
C ASP A 126 24.10 5.37 -0.24
N VAL A 127 24.57 6.61 -0.18
CA VAL A 127 24.91 7.42 -1.34
C VAL A 127 26.42 7.54 -1.54
N SER A 128 27.25 6.64 -0.99
CA SER A 128 28.69 6.62 -1.24
C SER A 128 29.02 6.56 -2.73
N GLU A 129 28.58 5.51 -3.41
CA GLU A 129 28.74 5.32 -4.85
C GLU A 129 27.51 5.74 -5.66
N ASP A 130 26.36 5.78 -5.00
CA ASP A 130 25.08 5.94 -5.66
C ASP A 130 24.61 7.39 -5.78
N SER A 131 23.85 7.69 -6.82
CA SER A 131 23.20 8.97 -7.07
C SER A 131 21.76 8.83 -7.56
N GLY A 132 21.24 7.61 -7.72
CA GLY A 132 19.88 7.33 -8.18
C GLY A 132 19.06 6.63 -7.10
N ILE A 133 18.35 7.38 -6.25
CA ILE A 133 17.63 6.84 -5.09
C ILE A 133 16.13 7.06 -5.25
N ASN A 134 15.39 5.97 -5.43
CA ASN A 134 13.93 5.99 -5.48
C ASN A 134 13.34 5.87 -4.07
N VAL A 135 12.17 6.47 -3.89
CA VAL A 135 11.36 6.37 -2.67
C VAL A 135 10.06 5.64 -3.03
N ASN A 136 9.82 4.48 -2.43
CA ASN A 136 8.63 3.70 -2.69
C ASN A 136 8.10 2.99 -1.44
N VAL A 137 7.02 2.22 -1.61
CA VAL A 137 6.37 1.51 -0.50
C VAL A 137 7.29 0.48 0.16
N MET A 138 8.16 -0.20 -0.61
CA MET A 138 9.09 -1.17 -0.04
C MET A 138 10.19 -0.48 0.77
N SER A 139 10.82 0.57 0.21
CA SER A 139 11.84 1.34 0.95
C SER A 139 11.28 1.96 2.23
N HIS A 140 9.99 2.30 2.24
CA HIS A 140 9.30 2.84 3.40
C HIS A 140 9.11 1.79 4.49
N LEU A 141 8.64 0.59 4.14
CA LEU A 141 8.48 -0.53 5.08
C LEU A 141 9.83 -1.00 5.66
N GLU A 142 10.90 -0.99 4.85
CA GLU A 142 12.23 -1.45 5.27
C GLU A 142 12.89 -0.53 6.30
N LYS A 143 12.69 0.80 6.21
CA LYS A 143 13.48 1.78 6.97
C LYS A 143 13.54 1.48 8.48
N PRO A 144 12.40 1.29 9.20
CA PRO A 144 12.44 1.04 10.64
C PRO A 144 13.12 -0.29 11.00
N ARG A 145 13.00 -1.29 10.12
CA ARG A 145 13.66 -2.59 10.28
C ARG A 145 15.17 -2.48 10.10
N ILE A 146 15.64 -1.71 9.12
CA ILE A 146 17.07 -1.43 8.92
C ILE A 146 17.66 -0.71 10.14
N GLU A 147 16.97 0.33 10.64
CA GLU A 147 17.39 1.07 11.85
C GLU A 147 17.50 0.13 13.07
N TYR A 148 16.54 -0.78 13.23
CA TYR A 148 16.60 -1.77 14.29
C TYR A 148 17.81 -2.70 14.13
N LEU A 149 18.02 -3.29 12.95
CA LEU A 149 19.14 -4.20 12.70
C LEU A 149 20.51 -3.54 12.94
N ILE A 150 20.67 -2.28 12.53
CA ILE A 150 21.91 -1.53 12.78
C ILE A 150 22.09 -1.24 14.27
N SER A 151 21.01 -0.96 15.00
CA SER A 151 21.09 -0.83 16.48
C SER A 151 21.54 -2.13 17.18
N GLN A 152 21.36 -3.28 16.53
CA GLN A 152 21.85 -4.59 16.97
C GLN A 152 23.27 -4.91 16.47
N GLY A 153 23.92 -3.97 15.78
CA GLY A 153 25.29 -4.12 15.25
C GLY A 153 25.38 -4.81 13.89
N VAL A 154 24.28 -4.91 13.14
CA VAL A 154 24.31 -5.41 11.76
C VAL A 154 24.80 -4.31 10.82
N GLU A 155 25.72 -4.64 9.90
CA GLU A 155 26.23 -3.69 8.89
C GLU A 155 25.12 -3.22 7.93
N PHE A 156 25.19 -1.96 7.49
CA PHE A 156 24.14 -1.32 6.69
C PHE A 156 23.70 -2.15 5.47
N ALA A 157 24.65 -2.60 4.64
CA ALA A 157 24.34 -3.38 3.44
C ALA A 157 23.68 -4.73 3.77
N ALA A 158 24.10 -5.37 4.86
CA ALA A 158 23.50 -6.62 5.33
C ALA A 158 22.08 -6.37 5.89
N ALA A 159 21.90 -5.30 6.66
CA ALA A 159 20.61 -4.88 7.19
C ALA A 159 19.61 -4.56 6.06
N LYS A 160 20.03 -3.85 5.01
CA LYS A 160 19.23 -3.59 3.81
C LYS A 160 18.77 -4.88 3.14
N LYS A 161 19.71 -5.80 2.86
CA LYS A 161 19.40 -7.08 2.22
C LYS A 161 18.45 -7.94 3.06
N GLN A 162 18.66 -7.97 4.38
CA GLN A 162 17.82 -8.71 5.30
C GLN A 162 16.40 -8.12 5.33
N ALA A 163 16.26 -6.82 5.58
CA ALA A 163 14.96 -6.14 5.63
C ALA A 163 14.18 -6.33 4.32
N GLN A 164 14.83 -6.17 3.16
CA GLN A 164 14.18 -6.41 1.87
C GLN A 164 13.67 -7.85 1.74
N SER A 165 14.49 -8.84 2.12
CA SER A 165 14.12 -10.25 2.03
C SER A 165 12.96 -10.60 2.97
N GLU A 166 12.93 -10.00 4.16
CA GLU A 166 11.84 -10.11 5.13
C GLU A 166 10.54 -9.52 4.55
N ILE A 167 10.56 -8.31 3.98
CA ILE A 167 9.40 -7.71 3.30
C ILE A 167 8.89 -8.61 2.16
N LEU A 168 9.77 -9.09 1.30
CA LEU A 168 9.41 -9.97 0.18
C LEU A 168 8.76 -11.28 0.65
N SER A 169 9.20 -11.81 1.79
CA SER A 169 8.69 -13.07 2.34
C SER A 169 7.21 -12.99 2.74
N ILE A 170 6.74 -11.83 3.19
CA ILE A 170 5.31 -11.55 3.50
C ILE A 170 4.44 -11.81 2.28
N PHE A 171 4.95 -11.50 1.09
CA PHE A 171 4.26 -11.66 -0.18
C PHE A 171 4.55 -13.00 -0.87
N HIS A 172 5.25 -13.91 -0.19
CA HIS A 172 5.71 -15.21 -0.71
C HIS A 172 6.61 -15.09 -1.95
N ILE A 173 7.49 -14.10 -1.94
CA ILE A 173 8.48 -13.84 -2.98
C ILE A 173 9.87 -14.15 -2.44
N GLU A 174 10.63 -14.95 -3.18
CA GLU A 174 12.03 -15.25 -2.84
C GLU A 174 12.96 -14.16 -3.37
N ASN A 175 13.90 -13.70 -2.54
CA ASN A 175 14.90 -12.72 -2.97
C ASN A 175 16.02 -13.38 -3.80
N ASN A 176 15.75 -13.60 -5.08
CA ASN A 176 16.67 -14.24 -6.02
C ASN A 176 17.58 -13.25 -6.75
N GLY A 177 18.14 -12.28 -6.00
CA GLY A 177 19.01 -11.24 -6.57
C GLY A 177 18.24 -10.01 -7.06
N ILE A 178 17.07 -9.74 -6.47
CA ILE A 178 16.29 -8.55 -6.75
C ILE A 178 17.12 -7.32 -6.38
N SER A 179 17.06 -6.28 -7.21
CA SER A 179 17.75 -5.02 -6.93
C SER A 179 17.26 -4.41 -5.62
N PRO A 180 18.08 -3.63 -4.89
CA PRO A 180 17.64 -2.93 -3.68
C PRO A 180 16.37 -2.12 -3.92
N SER A 181 15.50 -2.01 -2.92
CA SER A 181 14.16 -1.43 -3.10
C SER A 181 14.19 0.01 -3.60
N GLU A 182 15.18 0.81 -3.20
CA GLU A 182 15.44 2.17 -3.69
C GLU A 182 15.94 2.23 -5.16
N LYS A 183 16.05 1.10 -5.85
CA LYS A 183 16.37 1.00 -7.29
C LYS A 183 15.19 0.58 -8.14
N LEU A 184 14.14 0.06 -7.52
CA LEU A 184 12.94 -0.42 -8.20
C LEU A 184 12.08 0.77 -8.63
N ASN A 185 11.37 0.60 -9.74
CA ASN A 185 10.51 1.61 -10.35
C ASN A 185 9.26 0.95 -10.94
N ILE A 186 8.07 1.38 -10.49
CA ILE A 186 6.78 0.78 -10.93
C ILE A 186 6.49 0.97 -12.43
N ALA A 187 7.25 1.84 -13.08
CA ALA A 187 7.09 2.32 -14.43
C ALA A 187 8.33 1.99 -15.28
N SER A 188 8.90 0.80 -15.05
CA SER A 188 9.83 0.17 -15.96
C SER A 188 9.67 -1.35 -15.95
N ALA A 189 10.29 -2.01 -16.92
CA ALA A 189 10.30 -3.46 -17.06
C ALA A 189 11.65 -4.07 -16.65
N LYS A 190 12.33 -3.47 -15.65
CA LYS A 190 13.57 -4.06 -15.11
C LYS A 190 13.22 -5.15 -14.10
N GLU A 191 14.20 -6.00 -13.83
CA GLU A 191 14.06 -7.10 -12.87
C GLU A 191 13.68 -6.56 -11.49
N GLY A 192 12.53 -7.00 -10.97
CA GLY A 192 11.98 -6.60 -9.67
C GLY A 192 10.95 -5.47 -9.70
N ASP A 193 10.77 -4.79 -10.83
CA ASP A 193 9.78 -3.70 -10.95
C ASP A 193 8.33 -4.21 -10.88
N ASP A 194 8.08 -5.39 -11.45
CA ASP A 194 6.83 -6.14 -11.36
C ASP A 194 6.49 -6.52 -9.91
N ILE A 195 7.52 -6.91 -9.14
CA ILE A 195 7.41 -7.20 -7.70
C ILE A 195 7.02 -5.94 -6.93
N LEU A 196 7.69 -4.80 -7.18
CA LEU A 196 7.33 -3.54 -6.54
C LEU A 196 5.87 -3.17 -6.85
N LEU A 197 5.46 -3.29 -8.12
CA LEU A 197 4.10 -2.98 -8.55
C LEU A 197 3.05 -3.90 -7.89
N ALA A 198 3.33 -5.21 -7.80
CA ALA A 198 2.46 -6.15 -7.12
C ALA A 198 2.29 -5.82 -5.64
N ILE A 199 3.41 -5.56 -4.93
CA ILE A 199 3.41 -5.18 -3.51
C ILE A 199 2.65 -3.87 -3.31
N SER A 200 2.95 -2.85 -4.13
CA SER A 200 2.24 -1.55 -4.09
C SER A 200 0.73 -1.72 -4.29
N SER A 201 0.33 -2.60 -5.23
CA SER A 201 -1.08 -2.87 -5.53
C SER A 201 -1.80 -3.59 -4.38
N ILE A 202 -1.16 -4.58 -3.75
CA ILE A 202 -1.73 -5.32 -2.59
C ILE A 202 -1.88 -4.38 -1.38
N LEU A 203 -0.85 -3.57 -1.10
CA LEU A 203 -0.87 -2.57 -0.04
C LEU A 203 -1.95 -1.51 -0.28
N GLN A 204 -2.08 -1.01 -1.51
CA GLN A 204 -3.12 -0.05 -1.86
C GLN A 204 -4.52 -0.65 -1.73
N GLY A 205 -4.78 -1.73 -2.46
CA GLY A 205 -6.13 -2.27 -2.58
C GLY A 205 -7.16 -1.19 -2.93
N TYR A 206 -8.38 -1.41 -2.50
CA TYR A 206 -9.49 -0.45 -2.57
C TYR A 206 -9.58 0.43 -1.31
N ARG A 207 -8.45 0.66 -0.64
CA ARG A 207 -8.39 1.46 0.59
C ARG A 207 -8.32 2.94 0.28
N THR A 208 -8.83 3.74 1.21
CA THR A 208 -8.53 5.16 1.30
C THR A 208 -7.06 5.39 1.66
N GLU A 209 -6.56 6.61 1.45
CA GLU A 209 -5.18 6.95 1.83
C GLU A 209 -4.93 6.84 3.34
N ALA A 210 -5.95 7.11 4.15
CA ALA A 210 -5.88 6.98 5.61
C ALA A 210 -5.72 5.52 6.02
N GLU A 211 -6.56 4.62 5.49
CA GLU A 211 -6.48 3.18 5.72
C GLU A 211 -5.15 2.59 5.21
N LEU A 212 -4.64 3.06 4.06
CA LEU A 212 -3.29 2.69 3.59
C LEU A 212 -2.21 3.11 4.59
N SER A 213 -2.26 4.34 5.10
CA SER A 213 -1.27 4.85 6.06
C SER A 213 -1.32 4.08 7.38
N GLU A 214 -2.52 3.70 7.83
CA GLU A 214 -2.73 2.84 8.99
C GLU A 214 -2.16 1.45 8.78
N LEU A 215 -2.42 0.83 7.62
CA LEU A 215 -1.86 -0.47 7.24
C LEU A 215 -0.32 -0.44 7.23
N LEU A 216 0.28 0.54 6.56
CA LEU A 216 1.74 0.69 6.50
C LEU A 216 2.34 0.87 7.90
N SER A 217 1.70 1.65 8.76
CA SER A 217 2.12 1.85 10.15
C SER A 217 2.01 0.56 10.98
N GLY A 218 0.91 -0.20 10.80
CA GLY A 218 0.71 -1.50 11.43
C GLY A 218 1.80 -2.50 11.04
N MET A 219 2.08 -2.63 9.74
CA MET A 219 3.15 -3.48 9.23
C MET A 219 4.51 -3.06 9.76
N ILE A 220 4.83 -1.76 9.71
CA ILE A 220 6.11 -1.23 10.23
C ILE A 220 6.31 -1.62 11.71
N ASN A 221 5.27 -1.49 12.53
CA ASN A 221 5.37 -1.79 13.96
C ASN A 221 5.59 -3.28 14.22
N ASP A 222 4.88 -4.14 13.47
CA ASP A 222 4.99 -5.58 13.59
C ASP A 222 6.38 -6.08 13.14
N LEU A 223 6.83 -5.61 11.98
CA LEU A 223 8.07 -6.06 11.35
C LEU A 223 9.34 -5.57 12.03
N LYS A 224 9.27 -4.51 12.83
CA LYS A 224 10.45 -3.76 13.28
C LYS A 224 11.50 -4.65 13.95
N GLU A 225 11.09 -5.51 14.88
CA GLU A 225 12.02 -6.21 15.78
C GLU A 225 12.41 -7.60 15.28
N ASP A 226 11.55 -8.31 14.57
CA ASP A 226 11.80 -9.69 14.11
C ASP A 226 11.74 -9.86 12.58
N GLY A 227 11.19 -8.89 11.85
CA GLY A 227 11.03 -8.97 10.40
C GLY A 227 9.87 -9.88 9.96
N GLU A 228 8.98 -10.26 10.88
CA GLU A 228 7.84 -11.14 10.60
C GLU A 228 6.53 -10.34 10.64
N LEU A 229 5.61 -10.61 9.71
CA LEU A 229 4.24 -10.11 9.79
C LEU A 229 3.38 -11.18 10.47
N ASN A 230 3.31 -11.14 11.80
CA ASN A 230 2.57 -12.11 12.63
C ASN A 230 1.29 -11.53 13.25
N ASP A 231 1.04 -10.23 13.13
CA ASP A 231 -0.27 -9.63 13.38
C ASP A 231 -1.25 -10.07 12.28
N HIS A 232 -2.04 -11.09 12.61
CA HIS A 232 -3.07 -11.63 11.72
C HIS A 232 -4.12 -10.60 11.29
N SER A 233 -4.41 -9.57 12.08
CA SER A 233 -5.35 -8.51 11.70
C SER A 233 -4.76 -7.66 10.57
N VAL A 234 -3.50 -7.24 10.72
CA VAL A 234 -2.76 -6.49 9.68
C VAL A 234 -2.58 -7.35 8.42
N GLY A 235 -2.20 -8.62 8.57
CA GLY A 235 -2.10 -9.56 7.44
C GLY A 235 -3.43 -9.82 6.73
N SER A 236 -4.53 -9.95 7.50
CA SER A 236 -5.88 -10.13 6.92
C SER A 236 -6.29 -8.94 6.07
N GLN A 237 -5.89 -7.72 6.45
CA GLN A 237 -6.16 -6.56 5.62
C GLN A 237 -5.59 -6.76 4.22
N LEU A 238 -4.36 -7.28 4.05
CA LEU A 238 -3.75 -7.51 2.74
C LEU A 238 -4.62 -8.42 1.86
N ILE A 239 -5.00 -9.61 2.34
CA ILE A 239 -5.76 -10.60 1.56
C ILE A 239 -7.19 -10.14 1.29
N ASN A 240 -7.82 -9.40 2.20
CA ASN A 240 -9.18 -8.87 2.04
C ASN A 240 -9.33 -8.02 0.77
N HIS A 241 -8.27 -7.34 0.33
CA HIS A 241 -8.29 -6.57 -0.91
C HIS A 241 -7.62 -7.29 -2.09
N ALA A 242 -6.58 -8.09 -1.84
CA ALA A 242 -5.83 -8.78 -2.90
C ALA A 242 -6.73 -9.68 -3.78
N LEU A 243 -7.77 -10.28 -3.19
CA LEU A 243 -8.76 -11.12 -3.90
C LEU A 243 -9.54 -10.38 -5.00
N TYR A 244 -9.65 -9.06 -4.89
CA TYR A 244 -10.44 -8.22 -5.79
C TYR A 244 -9.58 -7.49 -6.82
N LEU A 245 -8.24 -7.62 -6.76
CA LEU A 245 -7.34 -6.91 -7.65
C LEU A 245 -7.39 -7.47 -9.08
N ASN A 246 -7.57 -6.58 -10.05
CA ASN A 246 -7.44 -6.90 -11.46
C ASN A 246 -6.16 -6.29 -12.03
N ALA A 247 -5.11 -7.11 -12.16
CA ALA A 247 -3.81 -6.68 -12.66
C ALA A 247 -3.87 -6.04 -14.06
N GLU A 248 -4.79 -6.50 -14.93
CA GLU A 248 -4.94 -5.93 -16.28
C GLU A 248 -5.50 -4.51 -16.22
N THR A 249 -6.52 -4.27 -15.39
CA THR A 249 -7.08 -2.93 -15.17
C THR A 249 -6.05 -2.00 -14.56
N ILE A 250 -5.30 -2.46 -13.56
CA ILE A 250 -4.24 -1.67 -12.91
C ILE A 250 -3.16 -1.27 -13.93
N ARG A 251 -2.73 -2.22 -14.77
CA ARG A 251 -1.77 -1.97 -15.85
C ARG A 251 -2.29 -0.92 -16.83
N LYS A 252 -3.53 -1.06 -17.30
CA LYS A 252 -4.20 -0.09 -18.18
C LYS A 252 -4.30 1.30 -17.54
N ASN A 253 -4.61 1.38 -16.25
CA ASN A 253 -4.69 2.65 -15.52
C ASN A 253 -3.32 3.35 -15.50
N LEU A 254 -2.23 2.62 -15.24
CA LEU A 254 -0.87 3.17 -15.25
C LEU A 254 -0.43 3.56 -16.66
N GLU A 255 -0.64 2.70 -17.67
CA GLU A 255 -0.35 3.02 -19.08
C GLU A 255 -1.06 4.31 -19.51
N GLN A 256 -2.35 4.43 -19.20
CA GLN A 256 -3.11 5.65 -19.47
C GLN A 256 -2.52 6.86 -18.75
N ARG A 257 -2.19 6.72 -17.46
CA ARG A 257 -1.59 7.80 -16.67
C ARG A 257 -0.27 8.29 -17.26
N TYR A 258 0.62 7.37 -17.63
CA TYR A 258 1.92 7.72 -18.21
C TYR A 258 1.74 8.34 -19.61
N SER A 259 0.82 7.82 -20.42
CA SER A 259 0.44 8.41 -21.71
C SER A 259 -0.09 9.85 -21.56
N ASP A 260 -0.95 10.10 -20.58
CA ASP A 260 -1.55 11.42 -20.33
C ASP A 260 -0.51 12.49 -19.96
N ILE A 261 0.63 12.08 -19.39
CA ILE A 261 1.75 12.97 -19.04
C ILE A 261 2.89 12.93 -20.06
N GLY A 262 2.65 12.36 -21.25
CA GLY A 262 3.60 12.34 -22.37
C GLY A 262 4.75 11.36 -22.22
N SER A 263 4.57 10.30 -21.42
CA SER A 263 5.54 9.23 -21.21
C SER A 263 5.08 7.93 -21.85
N GLU A 264 5.92 7.32 -22.67
CA GLU A 264 5.72 5.95 -23.10
C GLU A 264 6.44 5.03 -22.12
N THR A 265 5.69 4.14 -21.48
CA THR A 265 6.22 3.23 -20.48
C THR A 265 5.57 1.87 -20.64
N GLU A 266 6.39 0.82 -20.64
CA GLU A 266 5.94 -0.55 -20.56
C GLU A 266 5.75 -0.92 -19.09
N ILE A 267 4.51 -1.21 -18.70
CA ILE A 267 4.18 -1.68 -17.35
C ILE A 267 4.22 -3.20 -17.38
N PRO A 268 5.08 -3.85 -16.57
CA PRO A 268 5.27 -5.30 -16.62
C PRO A 268 4.02 -6.04 -16.16
N ASP A 269 3.87 -7.30 -16.59
CA ASP A 269 2.83 -8.18 -16.04
C ASP A 269 3.24 -8.70 -14.66
N PHE A 270 2.39 -8.43 -13.68
CA PHE A 270 2.59 -8.81 -12.27
C PHE A 270 1.43 -9.65 -11.73
N LYS A 271 0.49 -10.08 -12.59
CA LYS A 271 -0.70 -10.86 -12.21
C LYS A 271 -0.34 -12.12 -11.42
N HIS A 272 0.67 -12.84 -11.90
CA HIS A 272 1.13 -14.10 -11.30
C HIS A 272 1.61 -13.93 -9.84
N ILE A 273 2.12 -12.75 -9.47
CA ILE A 273 2.59 -12.43 -8.12
C ILE A 273 1.39 -12.28 -7.18
N ILE A 274 0.35 -11.55 -7.61
CA ILE A 274 -0.90 -11.40 -6.84
C ILE A 274 -1.56 -12.76 -6.64
N GLU A 275 -1.69 -13.55 -7.71
CA GLU A 275 -2.29 -14.90 -7.63
C GLU A 275 -1.48 -15.82 -6.70
N SER A 276 -0.15 -15.74 -6.76
CA SER A 276 0.74 -16.48 -5.87
C SER A 276 0.54 -16.08 -4.41
N PHE A 277 0.46 -14.76 -4.12
CA PHE A 277 0.19 -14.26 -2.77
C PHE A 277 -1.16 -14.77 -2.24
N VAL A 278 -2.23 -14.57 -3.01
CA VAL A 278 -3.59 -15.02 -2.65
C VAL A 278 -3.64 -16.51 -2.38
N LYS A 279 -2.94 -17.33 -3.17
CA LYS A 279 -2.94 -18.78 -3.04
C LYS A 279 -2.12 -19.29 -1.85
N LYS A 280 -1.03 -18.62 -1.49
CA LYS A 280 -0.05 -19.12 -0.51
C LYS A 280 -0.18 -18.48 0.87
N THR A 281 -0.84 -17.32 0.96
CA THR A 281 -0.92 -16.58 2.21
C THR A 281 -1.64 -17.35 3.31
N PRO A 282 -1.11 -17.36 4.56
CA PRO A 282 -1.79 -17.95 5.69
C PRO A 282 -2.85 -17.01 6.29
N PHE A 283 -2.96 -15.77 5.82
CA PHE A 283 -3.91 -14.80 6.36
C PHE A 283 -5.34 -15.13 5.94
N GLU A 284 -6.27 -14.97 6.88
CA GLU A 284 -7.68 -15.28 6.67
C GLU A 284 -8.43 -14.08 6.07
N VAL A 285 -9.42 -14.37 5.25
CA VAL A 285 -10.34 -13.35 4.75
C VAL A 285 -11.33 -12.99 5.86
N THR A 286 -11.21 -11.78 6.40
CA THR A 286 -12.03 -11.28 7.51
C THR A 286 -13.05 -10.21 7.09
N LYS A 287 -12.88 -9.63 5.90
CA LYS A 287 -13.77 -8.59 5.35
C LYS A 287 -13.92 -8.80 3.84
N ARG A 288 -15.15 -8.63 3.35
CA ARG A 288 -15.45 -8.55 1.92
C ARG A 288 -15.62 -7.09 1.49
N LEU A 289 -15.24 -6.79 0.26
CA LEU A 289 -15.40 -5.44 -0.31
C LEU A 289 -16.78 -5.21 -0.92
N ILE A 290 -17.47 -6.30 -1.24
CA ILE A 290 -18.88 -6.31 -1.62
C ILE A 290 -19.57 -7.19 -0.57
N ASP A 291 -20.43 -6.58 0.23
CA ASP A 291 -21.15 -7.25 1.30
C ASP A 291 -22.64 -7.37 0.98
N TYR A 292 -23.25 -8.43 1.50
CA TYR A 292 -24.65 -8.77 1.28
C TYR A 292 -25.31 -8.96 2.64
N PRO A 293 -25.75 -7.86 3.28
CA PRO A 293 -26.20 -7.92 4.67
C PRO A 293 -27.44 -8.80 4.82
N PRO A 294 -27.65 -9.47 5.98
CA PRO A 294 -28.83 -10.33 6.19
C PRO A 294 -30.18 -9.61 6.02
N GLU A 295 -30.19 -8.30 6.31
CA GLU A 295 -31.35 -7.42 6.12
C GLU A 295 -30.94 -6.15 5.38
N GLY A 296 -31.82 -5.67 4.51
CA GLY A 296 -31.74 -4.34 3.91
C GLY A 296 -32.78 -3.38 4.51
N ARG A 297 -33.00 -2.25 3.85
CA ARG A 297 -33.98 -1.21 4.25
C ARG A 297 -35.43 -1.70 4.18
N HIS A 298 -35.66 -2.85 3.55
CA HIS A 298 -36.99 -3.39 3.30
C HIS A 298 -37.22 -4.76 3.94
N GLY A 299 -36.34 -5.17 4.86
CA GLY A 299 -36.43 -6.42 5.61
C GLY A 299 -35.37 -7.42 5.17
N GLU A 300 -35.74 -8.70 5.18
CA GLU A 300 -34.86 -9.80 4.78
C GLU A 300 -34.23 -9.55 3.41
N ASN A 301 -32.96 -9.91 3.23
CA ASN A 301 -32.26 -9.68 1.97
C ASN A 301 -32.16 -10.98 1.16
N ILE A 302 -32.58 -10.94 -0.11
CA ILE A 302 -32.45 -12.10 -1.01
C ILE A 302 -30.99 -12.35 -1.41
N LEU A 303 -30.13 -11.33 -1.33
CA LEU A 303 -28.72 -11.45 -1.66
C LEU A 303 -27.86 -12.05 -0.55
N ASP A 304 -28.39 -12.21 0.67
CA ASP A 304 -27.66 -12.81 1.80
C ASP A 304 -27.17 -14.23 1.42
N PRO A 305 -25.85 -14.50 1.45
CA PRO A 305 -25.30 -15.81 1.14
C PRO A 305 -25.71 -16.91 2.14
N ASN A 306 -26.10 -16.54 3.36
CA ASN A 306 -26.38 -17.48 4.45
C ASN A 306 -27.85 -17.90 4.54
N ARG A 307 -28.71 -17.40 3.64
CA ARG A 307 -30.16 -17.62 3.72
C ARG A 307 -30.75 -18.15 2.43
N SER A 308 -31.30 -19.36 2.46
CA SER A 308 -31.91 -20.02 1.28
C SER A 308 -33.42 -20.05 1.25
N GLU A 309 -34.12 -19.56 2.29
CA GLU A 309 -35.57 -19.69 2.41
C GLU A 309 -36.24 -18.36 2.72
N TYR A 310 -37.28 -18.04 1.95
CA TYR A 310 -38.04 -16.79 2.03
C TYR A 310 -39.53 -17.04 1.90
N LYS A 311 -40.33 -16.07 2.37
CA LYS A 311 -41.79 -16.16 2.26
C LYS A 311 -42.29 -15.52 0.97
N ALA A 312 -43.25 -16.17 0.34
CA ALA A 312 -43.97 -15.62 -0.80
C ALA A 312 -44.79 -14.41 -0.38
N SER A 313 -45.04 -13.52 -1.34
CA SER A 313 -45.90 -12.36 -1.12
C SER A 313 -47.35 -12.82 -0.92
N THR A 314 -47.85 -12.81 0.32
CA THR A 314 -49.25 -13.18 0.63
C THR A 314 -50.23 -12.01 0.38
N ASN A 315 -49.71 -10.80 0.17
CA ASN A 315 -50.45 -9.61 -0.24
C ASN A 315 -49.51 -8.59 -0.89
N THR A 316 -50.04 -7.58 -1.57
CA THR A 316 -49.25 -6.59 -2.34
C THR A 316 -48.27 -5.73 -1.52
N SER A 317 -48.24 -5.86 -0.19
CA SER A 317 -47.44 -5.04 0.72
C SER A 317 -46.19 -5.74 1.26
N TYR A 318 -46.06 -7.07 1.10
CA TYR A 318 -44.87 -7.80 1.54
C TYR A 318 -43.79 -7.77 0.46
N PHE A 319 -42.69 -7.10 0.78
CA PHE A 319 -41.48 -6.98 -0.03
C PHE A 319 -40.28 -7.46 0.78
N ILE A 320 -39.26 -7.89 0.05
CA ILE A 320 -37.94 -8.34 0.50
C ILE A 320 -36.91 -7.37 -0.11
N SER A 321 -35.76 -7.22 0.51
CA SER A 321 -34.65 -6.39 0.02
C SER A 321 -33.81 -7.12 -1.03
N LEU A 322 -33.25 -6.35 -1.98
CA LEU A 322 -32.13 -6.75 -2.84
C LEU A 322 -30.93 -5.87 -2.47
N ALA A 323 -30.41 -6.08 -1.26
CA ALA A 323 -29.44 -5.19 -0.64
C ALA A 323 -27.99 -5.65 -0.84
N ALA A 324 -27.10 -4.72 -1.15
CA ALA A 324 -25.66 -4.93 -1.21
C ALA A 324 -24.92 -3.66 -0.80
N ASP A 325 -23.81 -3.80 -0.08
CA ASP A 325 -22.92 -2.71 0.30
C ASP A 325 -21.60 -2.82 -0.48
N LEU A 326 -21.31 -1.82 -1.31
CA LEU A 326 -20.13 -1.80 -2.17
C LEU A 326 -19.07 -0.86 -1.61
N ALA A 327 -17.84 -1.33 -1.48
CA ALA A 327 -16.69 -0.46 -1.29
C ALA A 327 -16.41 0.37 -2.55
N GLU A 328 -15.73 1.51 -2.39
CA GLU A 328 -15.35 2.36 -3.51
C GLU A 328 -14.46 1.61 -4.51
N GLY A 329 -14.70 1.80 -5.81
CA GLY A 329 -13.97 1.11 -6.88
C GLY A 329 -14.41 -0.33 -7.15
N THR A 330 -15.32 -0.89 -6.35
CA THR A 330 -15.94 -2.19 -6.65
C THR A 330 -17.14 -2.03 -7.57
N SER A 331 -17.53 -3.14 -8.22
CA SER A 331 -18.70 -3.18 -9.09
C SER A 331 -19.48 -4.48 -8.86
N LEU A 332 -20.79 -4.44 -9.09
CA LEU A 332 -21.66 -5.58 -8.88
C LEU A 332 -22.75 -5.61 -9.95
N ARG A 333 -22.88 -6.76 -10.61
CA ARG A 333 -24.11 -7.17 -11.28
C ARG A 333 -24.66 -8.43 -10.62
N VAL A 334 -25.96 -8.46 -10.41
CA VAL A 334 -26.69 -9.65 -9.99
C VAL A 334 -27.59 -10.10 -11.13
N LYS A 335 -27.69 -11.40 -11.35
CA LYS A 335 -28.70 -12.01 -12.22
C LYS A 335 -29.54 -12.98 -11.40
N ILE A 336 -30.85 -12.88 -11.55
CA ILE A 336 -31.81 -13.79 -10.92
C ILE A 336 -32.49 -14.58 -12.04
N SER A 337 -32.59 -15.90 -11.85
CA SER A 337 -33.20 -16.84 -12.80
C SER A 337 -34.19 -17.74 -12.07
N THR A 338 -35.34 -18.05 -12.69
CA THR A 338 -36.25 -19.09 -12.16
C THR A 338 -35.75 -20.48 -12.55
N LEU A 339 -35.68 -21.37 -11.56
CA LEU A 339 -35.39 -22.80 -11.78
C LEU A 339 -36.69 -23.61 -11.83
N GLU A 340 -37.59 -23.37 -10.87
CA GLU A 340 -38.88 -24.05 -10.76
C GLU A 340 -39.95 -23.08 -10.24
N GLY A 341 -41.18 -23.22 -10.71
CA GLY A 341 -42.30 -22.37 -10.28
C GLY A 341 -43.26 -22.09 -11.42
N THR A 342 -44.40 -21.47 -11.11
CA THR A 342 -45.36 -21.02 -12.12
C THR A 342 -45.84 -19.62 -11.73
N PRO A 343 -45.74 -18.63 -12.64
CA PRO A 343 -46.17 -17.27 -12.34
C PRO A 343 -47.63 -17.26 -11.91
N ILE A 344 -47.94 -16.60 -10.80
CA ILE A 344 -49.33 -16.40 -10.34
C ILE A 344 -50.04 -15.38 -11.24
N SER A 345 -49.29 -14.47 -11.84
CA SER A 345 -49.78 -13.48 -12.81
C SER A 345 -49.10 -13.62 -14.17
N THR A 346 -49.59 -12.90 -15.19
CA THR A 346 -48.94 -12.84 -16.51
C THR A 346 -47.66 -11.98 -16.53
N GLU A 347 -47.19 -11.48 -15.39
CA GLU A 347 -46.20 -10.39 -15.31
C GLU A 347 -44.76 -10.86 -14.94
N GLY A 348 -44.56 -12.14 -14.63
CA GLY A 348 -43.25 -12.72 -14.29
C GLY A 348 -43.28 -13.46 -12.94
N MET A 349 -42.18 -14.12 -12.58
CA MET A 349 -42.05 -14.86 -11.30
C MET A 349 -41.75 -13.96 -10.09
N TRP A 350 -41.45 -12.68 -10.34
CA TRP A 350 -41.26 -11.67 -9.32
C TRP A 350 -41.66 -10.30 -9.87
N ALA A 351 -41.86 -9.36 -8.95
CA ALA A 351 -42.09 -7.95 -9.29
C ALA A 351 -41.34 -7.07 -8.28
N TYR A 352 -40.99 -5.86 -8.69
CA TYR A 352 -40.36 -4.87 -7.81
C TYR A 352 -41.14 -3.55 -7.84
N ASP A 353 -41.01 -2.76 -6.77
CA ASP A 353 -41.54 -1.39 -6.73
C ASP A 353 -40.62 -0.48 -7.55
N VAL A 354 -41.12 0.04 -8.68
CA VAL A 354 -40.33 0.85 -9.63
C VAL A 354 -39.79 2.15 -9.05
N MET A 355 -40.33 2.62 -7.92
CA MET A 355 -39.83 3.82 -7.22
C MET A 355 -38.83 3.49 -6.11
N SER A 356 -38.60 2.21 -5.84
CA SER A 356 -37.70 1.75 -4.78
C SER A 356 -36.22 1.56 -5.12
N PRO A 357 -35.78 1.43 -6.40
CA PRO A 357 -34.36 1.22 -6.67
C PRO A 357 -33.49 2.33 -6.09
N ILE A 358 -32.62 1.94 -5.18
CA ILE A 358 -31.50 2.71 -4.67
C ILE A 358 -30.29 1.95 -5.15
N ASN A 359 -29.36 2.61 -5.84
CA ASN A 359 -28.11 1.95 -6.17
C ASN A 359 -28.16 1.15 -7.49
N TRP A 360 -29.36 0.88 -8.02
CA TRP A 360 -29.61 -0.18 -8.99
C TRP A 360 -30.12 0.33 -10.34
N GLU A 361 -29.46 -0.08 -11.42
CA GLU A 361 -30.06 -0.20 -12.75
C GLU A 361 -30.76 -1.55 -12.86
N VAL A 362 -32.08 -1.53 -13.07
CA VAL A 362 -32.87 -2.75 -13.26
C VAL A 362 -33.05 -2.99 -14.75
N ARG A 363 -32.38 -4.02 -15.31
CA ARG A 363 -32.52 -4.39 -16.72
C ARG A 363 -33.87 -5.07 -16.98
N GLN A 364 -34.28 -5.10 -18.25
CA GLN A 364 -35.57 -5.67 -18.64
C GLN A 364 -35.69 -7.15 -18.27
N TYR A 365 -36.85 -7.55 -17.76
CA TYR A 365 -37.17 -8.94 -17.49
C TYR A 365 -37.29 -9.75 -18.79
N ASN A 366 -36.62 -10.89 -18.87
CA ASN A 366 -36.72 -11.80 -19.99
C ASN A 366 -37.78 -12.87 -19.71
N TYR A 367 -38.90 -12.78 -20.42
CA TYR A 367 -40.03 -13.69 -20.27
C TYR A 367 -39.81 -15.08 -20.86
N SER A 368 -38.79 -15.28 -21.68
CA SER A 368 -38.52 -16.58 -22.33
C SER A 368 -37.72 -17.54 -21.45
N ASP A 369 -36.80 -17.01 -20.66
CA ASP A 369 -35.92 -17.77 -19.75
C ASP A 369 -36.17 -17.43 -18.26
N HIS A 370 -37.12 -16.54 -17.98
CA HIS A 370 -37.46 -16.07 -16.64
C HIS A 370 -36.24 -15.53 -15.88
N THR A 371 -35.50 -14.63 -16.52
CA THR A 371 -34.31 -13.99 -15.95
C THR A 371 -34.42 -12.47 -15.86
N GLN A 372 -33.70 -11.87 -14.92
CA GLN A 372 -33.51 -10.42 -14.84
C GLN A 372 -32.15 -10.07 -14.24
N GLN A 373 -31.60 -8.94 -14.66
CA GLN A 373 -30.31 -8.45 -14.18
C GLN A 373 -30.47 -7.11 -13.45
N PHE A 374 -29.64 -6.92 -12.44
CA PHE A 374 -29.57 -5.74 -11.59
C PHE A 374 -28.11 -5.31 -11.54
N VAL A 375 -27.80 -4.08 -11.96
CA VAL A 375 -26.42 -3.58 -12.02
C VAL A 375 -26.28 -2.41 -11.06
N ALA A 376 -25.29 -2.45 -10.17
CA ALA A 376 -25.02 -1.33 -9.28
C ALA A 376 -24.49 -0.14 -10.11
N LEU A 377 -25.08 1.04 -9.94
CA LEU A 377 -24.78 2.22 -10.75
C LEU A 377 -23.47 2.91 -10.35
N GLU A 378 -23.19 2.94 -9.05
CA GLU A 378 -22.09 3.66 -8.42
C GLU A 378 -21.41 2.76 -7.39
N SER A 379 -20.07 2.73 -7.43
CA SER A 379 -19.24 2.10 -6.40
C SER A 379 -19.28 2.91 -5.09
N GLY A 380 -18.93 2.30 -3.96
CA GLY A 380 -18.84 3.02 -2.67
C GLY A 380 -20.19 3.37 -2.06
N LYS A 381 -21.30 2.86 -2.61
CA LYS A 381 -22.67 3.12 -2.15
C LYS A 381 -23.41 1.82 -1.91
N SER A 382 -24.28 1.84 -0.91
CA SER A 382 -25.27 0.78 -0.71
C SER A 382 -26.29 0.79 -1.84
N SER A 383 -26.67 -0.41 -2.28
CA SER A 383 -27.77 -0.66 -3.19
C SER A 383 -28.88 -1.40 -2.45
N ASP A 384 -30.14 -1.10 -2.77
CA ASP A 384 -31.31 -1.81 -2.26
C ASP A 384 -32.51 -1.58 -3.19
N LEU A 385 -33.43 -2.52 -3.26
CA LEU A 385 -34.73 -2.33 -3.89
C LEU A 385 -35.78 -3.26 -3.27
N ARG A 386 -37.05 -2.87 -3.35
CA ARG A 386 -38.17 -3.67 -2.88
C ARG A 386 -38.58 -4.67 -3.94
N ILE A 387 -38.33 -5.95 -3.70
CA ILE A 387 -38.69 -7.05 -4.60
C ILE A 387 -39.63 -8.02 -3.90
N ARG A 388 -40.53 -8.66 -4.65
CA ARG A 388 -41.40 -9.72 -4.16
C ARG A 388 -41.41 -10.87 -5.15
N PHE A 389 -41.49 -12.08 -4.64
CA PHE A 389 -41.46 -13.31 -5.44
C PHE A 389 -42.77 -14.07 -5.31
N ASP A 390 -43.18 -14.69 -6.40
CA ASP A 390 -44.13 -15.80 -6.38
C ASP A 390 -43.41 -17.05 -5.84
N PRO A 391 -44.15 -18.06 -5.33
CA PRO A 391 -43.54 -19.30 -4.86
C PRO A 391 -42.78 -20.03 -5.97
N GLY A 392 -41.60 -20.55 -5.62
CA GLY A 392 -40.73 -21.22 -6.57
C GLY A 392 -39.29 -21.37 -6.06
N ARG A 393 -38.44 -21.94 -6.90
CA ARG A 393 -36.99 -22.03 -6.70
C ARG A 393 -36.28 -21.16 -7.72
N PHE A 394 -35.26 -20.47 -7.25
CA PHE A 394 -34.54 -19.44 -7.99
C PHE A 394 -33.05 -19.61 -7.84
N LEU A 395 -32.31 -19.17 -8.85
CA LEU A 395 -30.86 -19.03 -8.83
C LEU A 395 -30.52 -17.55 -8.81
N VAL A 396 -29.65 -17.14 -7.88
CA VAL A 396 -28.99 -15.84 -7.88
C VAL A 396 -27.52 -16.02 -8.23
N GLU A 397 -27.07 -15.25 -9.21
CA GLU A 397 -25.70 -15.25 -9.74
C GLU A 397 -25.07 -13.87 -9.48
N TYR A 398 -23.87 -13.85 -8.88
CA TYR A 398 -23.18 -12.65 -8.43
C TYR A 398 -21.95 -12.41 -9.31
N PHE A 399 -21.93 -11.28 -10.00
CA PHE A 399 -20.84 -10.85 -10.88
C PHE A 399 -20.15 -9.67 -10.19
N GLU A 400 -19.12 -9.99 -9.41
CA GLU A 400 -18.33 -9.04 -8.63
C GLU A 400 -17.13 -8.55 -9.47
N MET A 401 -16.79 -7.26 -9.35
CA MET A 401 -15.64 -6.59 -9.98
C MET A 401 -15.68 -6.45 -11.52
N ASP A 402 -16.43 -7.29 -12.21
CA ASP A 402 -16.68 -7.18 -13.65
C ASP A 402 -18.17 -7.38 -13.97
N THR A 403 -18.86 -6.28 -14.24
CA THR A 403 -20.28 -6.32 -14.58
C THR A 403 -20.56 -6.86 -15.97
N GLU A 404 -19.54 -7.08 -16.80
CA GLU A 404 -19.69 -7.63 -18.15
C GLU A 404 -19.16 -9.08 -18.27
N ALA A 405 -18.70 -9.67 -17.16
CA ALA A 405 -18.23 -11.05 -17.12
C ALA A 405 -19.31 -12.06 -17.55
N GLU A 406 -18.92 -13.06 -18.33
CA GLU A 406 -19.80 -14.14 -18.78
C GLU A 406 -20.16 -15.12 -17.66
N GLU A 407 -19.20 -15.40 -16.77
CA GLU A 407 -19.35 -16.32 -15.64
C GLU A 407 -19.48 -15.56 -14.32
N PRO A 408 -20.36 -15.99 -13.39
CA PRO A 408 -20.46 -15.36 -12.09
C PRO A 408 -19.25 -15.68 -11.21
N ALA A 409 -18.92 -14.76 -10.31
CA ALA A 409 -17.95 -15.00 -9.25
C ALA A 409 -18.40 -16.16 -8.35
N TRP A 410 -19.70 -16.22 -8.06
CA TRP A 410 -20.37 -17.33 -7.39
C TRP A 410 -21.89 -17.24 -7.57
N SER A 411 -22.60 -18.30 -7.22
CA SER A 411 -24.06 -18.38 -7.34
C SER A 411 -24.67 -19.18 -6.20
N ARG A 412 -25.96 -18.98 -5.94
CA ARG A 412 -26.70 -19.68 -4.89
C ARG A 412 -28.16 -19.87 -5.27
N GLU A 413 -28.74 -20.99 -4.86
CA GLU A 413 -30.19 -21.21 -4.97
C GLU A 413 -30.94 -20.71 -3.73
N PHE A 414 -32.18 -20.26 -3.92
CA PHE A 414 -33.12 -20.00 -2.84
C PHE A 414 -34.54 -20.45 -3.21
N GLU A 415 -35.33 -20.71 -2.17
CA GLU A 415 -36.73 -21.10 -2.27
C GLU A 415 -37.63 -20.04 -1.65
N VAL A 416 -38.78 -19.83 -2.31
CA VAL A 416 -39.85 -18.96 -1.85
C VAL A 416 -41.10 -19.81 -1.66
N SER A 417 -41.64 -19.83 -0.45
CA SER A 417 -42.81 -20.63 -0.06
C SER A 417 -43.89 -19.80 0.64
N TYR A 418 -45.14 -20.25 0.64
CA TYR A 418 -46.26 -19.53 1.28
C TYR A 418 -46.13 -19.33 2.80
#